data_AF-A0A1X7SFN3-F1
#
_entry.id   AF-A0A1X7SFN3-F1
#
_cell.length_a   1.000
_cell.length_b   1.000
_cell.length_c   1.000
_cell.angle_alpha   90.00
_cell.angle_beta   90.00
_cell.angle_gamma   90.00
#
_symmetry.space_group_name_H-M   'P 1'
#
loop_
_entity.id
_entity.type
_entity.pdbx_description
1 polymer ?
#
loop_
_entity_poly.entity_id
_entity_poly.type
_entity_poly.pdbx_seq_one_letter_code
_entity_poly.pdbx_strand_id
1 'polypeptide(L)'
;MELYLFLCLLFLSSIALPLGNGLKFYIHPNDDSSQCPPDIPCWDINEYADNAFMNDSIYYFLPGDHNLNKSINIEWGSNLTFQGKGMMIEGPHTTVMELPVVIQCIGYVTVTFGNCNNLLLSNLTIKNCGYNVAGSENGYPGLVINASSANLSYMSLQESRWIAL
;
A
#
# COMPACT_ATOMS: atom_id res chain seq x y z
N MET A 1 14.09 36.93 0.60
CA MET A 1 12.70 36.46 0.81
C MET A 1 12.18 35.60 -0.34
N GLU A 2 12.79 35.64 -1.53
CA GLU A 2 12.34 34.81 -2.67
C GLU A 2 12.97 33.41 -2.75
N LEU A 3 14.21 33.23 -2.25
CA LEU A 3 14.90 31.93 -2.27
C LEU A 3 14.21 30.87 -1.40
N TYR A 4 13.61 31.30 -0.28
CA TYR A 4 12.91 30.41 0.66
C TYR A 4 11.59 29.89 0.07
N LEU A 5 10.89 30.73 -0.70
CA LEU A 5 9.65 30.36 -1.38
C LEU A 5 9.92 29.33 -2.49
N PHE A 6 11.05 29.48 -3.19
CA PHE A 6 11.50 28.55 -4.24
C PHE A 6 11.90 27.17 -3.68
N LEU A 7 12.59 27.16 -2.53
CA LEU A 7 12.93 25.91 -1.82
C LEU A 7 11.68 25.20 -1.30
N CYS A 8 10.71 25.92 -0.72
CA CYS A 8 9.43 25.31 -0.30
C CYS A 8 8.64 24.71 -1.47
N LEU A 9 8.68 25.31 -2.66
CA LEU A 9 8.04 24.78 -3.87
C LEU A 9 8.68 23.48 -4.39
N LEU A 10 9.99 23.30 -4.20
CA LEU A 10 10.69 22.06 -4.58
C LEU A 10 10.37 20.88 -3.65
N PHE A 11 10.05 21.13 -2.38
CA PHE A 11 9.65 20.06 -1.45
C PHE A 11 8.18 19.64 -1.62
N LEU A 12 7.31 20.51 -2.14
CA LEU A 12 5.91 20.18 -2.41
C LEU A 12 5.69 19.40 -3.71
N SER A 13 6.68 19.37 -4.62
CA SER A 13 6.59 18.59 -5.88
C SER A 13 7.03 17.13 -5.73
N SER A 14 7.44 16.71 -4.54
CA SER A 14 7.73 15.30 -4.21
C SER A 14 6.48 14.47 -3.97
N ILE A 15 5.33 14.89 -4.51
CA ILE A 15 4.16 14.02 -4.59
C ILE A 15 4.57 12.93 -5.55
N ALA A 16 4.61 11.69 -5.06
CA ALA A 16 4.87 10.51 -5.87
C ALA A 16 3.87 10.51 -7.04
N LEU A 17 4.31 11.02 -8.19
CA LEU A 17 3.51 11.02 -9.41
C LEU A 17 3.27 9.56 -9.75
N PRO A 18 2.01 9.12 -9.92
CA PRO A 18 1.74 7.75 -10.33
C PRO A 18 2.49 7.49 -11.63
N LEU A 19 3.26 6.40 -11.65
CA LEU A 19 4.00 5.94 -12.81
C LEU A 19 3.00 5.38 -13.84
N GLY A 20 2.31 6.27 -14.58
CA GLY A 20 1.60 5.94 -15.81
C GLY A 20 0.12 6.35 -15.89
N ASN A 21 -0.38 6.45 -17.14
CA ASN A 21 -1.81 6.52 -17.49
C ASN A 21 -2.48 5.14 -17.35
N GLY A 22 -2.19 4.43 -16.27
CA GLY A 22 -2.61 3.05 -16.07
C GLY A 22 -4.11 2.90 -15.79
N LEU A 23 -4.61 1.67 -15.91
CA LEU A 23 -5.97 1.34 -15.48
C LEU A 23 -6.15 1.66 -13.99
N LYS A 24 -7.27 2.28 -13.64
CA LYS A 24 -7.54 2.72 -12.27
C LYS A 24 -8.54 1.77 -11.63
N PHE A 25 -8.16 1.22 -10.50
CA PHE A 25 -8.97 0.36 -9.66
C PHE A 25 -9.13 1.01 -8.28
N TYR A 26 -10.27 0.78 -7.66
CA TYR A 26 -10.56 1.27 -6.31
C TYR A 26 -10.76 0.08 -5.38
N ILE A 27 -10.23 0.20 -4.17
CA ILE A 27 -10.31 -0.83 -3.15
C ILE A 27 -11.04 -0.22 -1.98
N HIS A 28 -12.19 -0.79 -1.62
CA HIS A 28 -12.97 -0.32 -0.49
C HIS A 28 -12.69 -1.16 0.77
N PRO A 29 -12.78 -0.58 1.98
CA PRO A 29 -12.71 -1.34 3.22
C PRO A 29 -13.74 -2.47 3.24
N ASN A 30 -13.47 -3.53 4.01
CA ASN A 30 -14.45 -4.62 4.14
C ASN A 30 -15.79 -4.07 4.62
N ASP A 31 -16.87 -4.50 3.97
CA ASP A 31 -18.25 -4.13 4.29
C ASP A 31 -18.64 -2.65 4.11
N ASP A 32 -17.74 -1.79 3.64
CA ASP A 32 -18.05 -0.38 3.34
C ASP A 32 -17.62 0.01 1.91
N SER A 33 -18.58 -0.06 0.98
CA SER A 33 -18.42 0.41 -0.41
C SER A 33 -18.97 1.83 -0.64
N SER A 34 -19.34 2.57 0.41
CA SER A 34 -20.01 3.87 0.29
C SER A 34 -19.18 4.94 -0.43
N GLN A 35 -17.85 4.82 -0.37
CA GLN A 35 -16.90 5.74 -1.00
C GLN A 35 -16.47 5.31 -2.41
N CYS A 36 -17.03 4.20 -2.93
CA CYS A 36 -16.72 3.74 -4.28
C CYS A 36 -17.20 4.74 -5.34
N PRO A 37 -16.37 5.05 -6.35
CA PRO A 37 -16.81 5.85 -7.49
C PRO A 37 -17.93 5.13 -8.26
N PRO A 38 -18.91 5.87 -8.79
CA PRO A 38 -19.89 5.28 -9.69
C PRO A 38 -19.20 4.78 -10.96
N ASP A 39 -19.68 3.65 -11.49
CA ASP A 39 -19.28 3.07 -12.79
C ASP A 39 -17.80 2.67 -12.94
N ILE A 40 -17.04 2.57 -11.85
CA ILE A 40 -15.65 2.08 -11.85
C ILE A 40 -15.56 0.80 -11.00
N PRO A 41 -14.79 -0.22 -11.41
CA PRO A 41 -14.52 -1.38 -10.56
C PRO A 41 -14.01 -0.96 -9.19
N CYS A 42 -14.75 -1.33 -8.15
CA CYS A 42 -14.46 -1.00 -6.77
C CYS A 42 -14.82 -2.20 -5.87
N TRP A 43 -13.82 -2.99 -5.51
CA TRP A 43 -13.99 -4.25 -4.78
C TRP A 43 -13.18 -4.25 -3.48
N ASP A 44 -13.45 -5.18 -2.57
CA ASP A 44 -12.60 -5.34 -1.39
C ASP A 44 -11.24 -5.96 -1.75
N ILE A 45 -10.27 -5.81 -0.85
CA ILE A 45 -8.88 -6.24 -1.08
C ILE A 45 -8.74 -7.75 -1.35
N ASN A 46 -9.63 -8.58 -0.80
CA ASN A 46 -9.53 -10.04 -0.94
C ASN A 46 -9.98 -10.51 -2.32
N GLU A 47 -10.96 -9.81 -2.92
CA GLU A 47 -11.35 -10.07 -4.31
C GLU A 47 -10.21 -9.76 -5.29
N TYR A 48 -9.44 -8.70 -5.04
CA TYR A 48 -8.24 -8.41 -5.83
C TYR A 48 -7.11 -9.42 -5.60
N ALA A 49 -6.99 -9.97 -4.39
CA ALA A 49 -6.01 -11.01 -4.09
C ALA A 49 -6.25 -12.29 -4.92
N ASP A 50 -7.51 -12.59 -5.28
CA ASP A 50 -7.87 -13.75 -6.11
C ASP A 50 -7.71 -13.50 -7.62
N ASN A 51 -7.93 -12.27 -8.08
CA ASN A 51 -8.05 -11.96 -9.52
C ASN A 51 -6.74 -11.52 -10.20
N ALA A 52 -5.61 -11.56 -9.48
CA ALA A 52 -4.29 -11.09 -9.88
C ALA A 52 -4.22 -9.59 -10.23
N PHE A 53 -3.17 -8.93 -9.75
CA PHE A 53 -2.94 -7.52 -10.06
C PHE A 53 -2.45 -7.36 -11.51
N MET A 54 -3.01 -6.38 -12.22
CA MET A 54 -2.70 -6.07 -13.62
C MET A 54 -1.53 -5.10 -13.71
N ASN A 55 -0.65 -5.33 -14.68
CA ASN A 55 0.43 -4.39 -15.00
C ASN A 55 -0.12 -3.02 -15.44
N ASP A 56 0.73 -2.00 -15.37
CA ASP A 56 0.40 -0.63 -15.80
C ASP A 56 -0.91 -0.15 -15.17
N SER A 57 -1.05 -0.34 -13.86
CA SER A 57 -2.29 -0.10 -13.13
C SER A 57 -2.07 0.60 -11.80
N ILE A 58 -3.09 1.35 -11.38
CA ILE A 58 -3.14 2.10 -10.14
C ILE A 58 -4.30 1.60 -9.30
N TYR A 59 -3.96 1.16 -8.09
CA TYR A 59 -4.85 0.63 -7.07
C TYR A 59 -5.02 1.68 -5.98
N TYR A 60 -6.19 2.31 -5.94
CA TYR A 60 -6.54 3.33 -4.95
C TYR A 60 -7.29 2.72 -3.76
N PHE A 61 -6.63 2.65 -2.62
CA PHE A 61 -7.28 2.20 -1.38
C PHE A 61 -8.06 3.36 -0.78
N LEU A 62 -9.35 3.16 -0.58
CA LEU A 62 -10.22 4.12 0.08
C LEU A 62 -9.99 4.10 1.59
N PRO A 63 -10.18 5.24 2.29
CA PRO A 63 -9.99 5.35 3.74
C PRO A 63 -10.74 4.28 4.53
N GLY A 64 -10.08 3.68 5.53
CA GLY A 64 -10.63 2.67 6.43
C GLY A 64 -9.71 1.47 6.63
N ASP A 65 -10.23 0.47 7.34
CA ASP A 65 -9.54 -0.78 7.66
C ASP A 65 -9.86 -1.88 6.63
N HIS A 66 -8.83 -2.35 5.94
CA HIS A 66 -8.85 -3.41 4.94
C HIS A 66 -8.32 -4.69 5.56
N ASN A 67 -9.23 -5.56 5.96
CA ASN A 67 -8.97 -6.89 6.47
C ASN A 67 -8.59 -7.84 5.33
N LEU A 68 -7.29 -8.13 5.24
CA LEU A 68 -6.72 -9.08 4.30
C LEU A 68 -6.66 -10.48 4.93
N ASN A 69 -7.45 -11.41 4.41
CA ASN A 69 -7.50 -12.80 4.90
C ASN A 69 -6.77 -13.79 3.96
N LYS A 70 -6.26 -13.30 2.82
CA LYS A 70 -5.54 -14.07 1.81
C LYS A 70 -4.22 -13.39 1.47
N SER A 71 -3.18 -14.20 1.26
CA SER A 71 -1.89 -13.68 0.82
C SER A 71 -1.99 -13.07 -0.57
N ILE A 72 -1.36 -11.92 -0.75
CA ILE A 72 -1.16 -11.32 -2.07
C ILE A 72 0.19 -11.80 -2.56
N ASN A 73 0.24 -12.46 -3.71
CA ASN A 73 1.47 -12.89 -4.35
C ASN A 73 1.51 -12.42 -5.80
N ILE A 74 2.24 -11.34 -6.06
CA ILE A 74 2.49 -10.83 -7.40
C ILE A 74 3.85 -11.38 -7.83
N GLU A 75 3.88 -12.45 -8.63
CA GLU A 75 5.16 -13.08 -9.02
C GLU A 75 5.97 -12.26 -10.03
N TRP A 76 5.27 -11.47 -10.85
CA TRP A 76 5.81 -10.60 -11.88
C TRP A 76 4.88 -9.40 -12.06
N GLY A 77 5.42 -8.19 -11.93
CA GLY A 77 4.65 -6.95 -12.03
C GLY A 77 5.43 -5.84 -12.73
N SER A 78 4.75 -4.94 -13.43
CA SER A 78 5.37 -3.78 -14.06
C SER A 78 4.50 -2.54 -13.93
N ASN A 79 5.09 -1.42 -13.50
CA ASN A 79 4.42 -0.13 -13.32
C ASN A 79 3.16 -0.25 -12.44
N LEU A 80 3.33 -0.82 -11.25
CA LEU A 80 2.25 -1.02 -10.30
C LEU A 80 2.26 0.09 -9.26
N THR A 81 1.11 0.74 -9.07
CA THR A 81 0.94 1.76 -8.03
C THR A 81 -0.14 1.32 -7.05
N PHE A 82 0.19 1.30 -5.77
CA PHE A 82 -0.75 1.10 -4.67
C PHE A 82 -0.75 2.37 -3.82
N GLN A 83 -1.89 3.05 -3.76
CA GLN A 83 -1.99 4.37 -3.15
C GLN A 83 -3.19 4.48 -2.23
N GLY A 84 -2.94 4.78 -0.95
CA GLY A 84 -3.97 5.19 -0.02
C GLY A 84 -4.52 6.57 -0.35
N LYS A 85 -5.85 6.68 -0.35
CA LYS A 85 -6.62 7.92 -0.44
C LYS A 85 -6.94 8.45 0.95
N GLY A 86 -7.21 9.75 1.01
CA GLY A 86 -7.54 10.46 2.23
C GLY A 86 -6.40 11.35 2.72
N MET A 87 -6.73 12.18 3.71
CA MET A 87 -5.74 12.99 4.40
C MET A 87 -5.20 12.20 5.59
N MET A 88 -3.92 12.37 5.90
CA MET A 88 -3.38 11.86 7.16
C MET A 88 -4.12 12.52 8.32
N ILE A 89 -4.52 11.71 9.30
CA ILE A 89 -5.23 12.18 10.49
C ILE A 89 -4.27 12.23 11.68
N GLU A 90 -4.55 13.11 12.64
CA GLU A 90 -3.77 13.17 13.88
C GLU A 90 -4.01 11.89 14.69
N GLY A 91 -2.94 11.20 15.06
CA GLY A 91 -2.98 10.00 15.87
C GLY A 91 -3.19 10.29 17.36
N PRO A 92 -3.19 9.25 18.21
CA PRO A 92 -3.46 9.39 19.66
C PRO A 92 -2.41 10.25 20.40
N HIS A 93 -1.24 10.46 19.78
CA HIS A 93 -0.24 11.41 20.23
C HIS A 93 -0.11 12.52 19.20
N THR A 94 -0.06 13.78 19.64
CA THR A 94 -0.02 14.99 18.80
C THR A 94 1.15 15.06 17.81
N THR A 95 2.14 14.18 17.95
CA THR A 95 3.31 14.08 17.08
C THR A 95 3.21 12.93 16.07
N VAL A 96 2.16 12.11 16.14
CA VAL A 96 1.97 10.93 15.29
C VAL A 96 0.85 11.23 14.30
N MET A 97 1.12 11.03 13.01
CA MET A 97 0.09 11.06 11.98
C MET A 97 -0.28 9.62 11.63
N GLU A 98 -1.57 9.32 11.60
CA GLU A 98 -2.08 8.04 11.14
C GLU A 98 -2.48 8.14 9.67
N LEU A 99 -2.11 7.10 8.92
CA LEU A 99 -2.49 6.97 7.54
C LEU A 99 -3.97 6.56 7.48
N PRO A 100 -4.77 7.18 6.60
CA PRO A 100 -6.20 6.93 6.52
C PRO A 100 -6.56 5.52 6.04
N VAL A 101 -5.57 4.77 5.53
CA VAL A 101 -5.74 3.40 5.04
C VAL A 101 -4.87 2.46 5.85
N VAL A 102 -5.51 1.46 6.44
CA VAL A 102 -4.84 0.37 7.15
C VAL A 102 -5.17 -0.94 6.45
N ILE A 103 -4.15 -1.68 6.03
CA ILE A 103 -4.27 -3.06 5.58
C ILE A 103 -3.89 -3.95 6.75
N GLN A 104 -4.89 -4.60 7.34
CA GLN A 104 -4.73 -5.47 8.49
C GLN A 104 -4.84 -6.94 8.06
N CYS A 105 -3.80 -7.72 8.33
CA CYS A 105 -3.83 -9.14 8.06
C CYS A 105 -4.62 -9.90 9.13
N ILE A 106 -5.58 -10.71 8.67
CA ILE A 106 -6.31 -11.68 9.50
C ILE A 106 -5.66 -13.06 9.31
N GLY A 107 -4.81 -13.44 10.25
CA GLY A 107 -4.13 -14.74 10.26
C GLY A 107 -2.75 -14.72 9.59
N TYR A 108 -2.33 -15.88 9.06
CA TYR A 108 -1.00 -16.07 8.48
C TYR A 108 -0.94 -15.62 7.02
N VAL A 109 -0.95 -14.30 6.84
CA VAL A 109 -1.05 -13.64 5.54
C VAL A 109 0.24 -12.87 5.24
N THR A 110 0.69 -12.97 3.99
CA THR A 110 1.86 -12.24 3.48
C THR A 110 1.51 -11.49 2.20
N VAL A 111 2.10 -10.31 2.02
CA VAL A 111 2.03 -9.51 0.80
C VAL A 111 3.41 -9.57 0.11
N THR A 112 3.46 -10.18 -1.07
CA THR A 112 4.70 -10.39 -1.83
C THR A 112 4.62 -9.72 -3.19
N PHE A 113 5.61 -8.89 -3.46
CA PHE A 113 5.92 -8.32 -4.76
C PHE A 113 7.20 -8.99 -5.28
N GLY A 114 7.05 -10.05 -6.06
CA GLY A 114 8.11 -10.80 -6.74
C GLY A 114 8.44 -10.19 -8.11
N ASN A 115 9.73 -10.08 -8.42
CA ASN A 115 10.27 -9.65 -9.72
C ASN A 115 9.52 -8.46 -10.34
N CYS A 116 9.19 -7.46 -9.53
CA CYS A 116 8.44 -6.30 -9.98
C CYS A 116 9.38 -5.23 -10.59
N ASN A 117 8.90 -4.49 -11.59
CA ASN A 117 9.58 -3.31 -12.10
C ASN A 117 8.72 -2.08 -11.88
N ASN A 118 9.29 -0.99 -11.35
CA ASN A 118 8.59 0.26 -11.04
C ASN A 118 7.36 0.05 -10.14
N LEU A 119 7.60 -0.38 -8.91
CA LEU A 119 6.58 -0.47 -7.86
C LEU A 119 6.48 0.86 -7.09
N LEU A 120 5.27 1.34 -6.86
CA LEU A 120 5.00 2.50 -6.00
C LEU A 120 4.01 2.09 -4.90
N LEU A 121 4.43 2.19 -3.64
CA LEU A 121 3.53 2.04 -2.48
C LEU A 121 3.48 3.38 -1.74
N SER A 122 2.27 3.91 -1.52
CA SER A 122 2.12 5.21 -0.84
C SER A 122 0.90 5.33 0.04
N ASN A 123 1.04 6.01 1.18
CA ASN A 123 -0.04 6.32 2.13
C ASN A 123 -0.77 5.09 2.69
N LEU A 124 -0.05 4.00 2.97
CA LEU A 124 -0.62 2.76 3.51
C LEU A 124 0.02 2.38 4.84
N THR A 125 -0.80 1.98 5.81
CA THR A 125 -0.33 1.19 6.96
C THR A 125 -0.51 -0.29 6.65
N ILE A 126 0.50 -1.10 6.88
CA ILE A 126 0.40 -2.57 6.85
C ILE A 126 0.56 -3.07 8.29
N LYS A 127 -0.43 -3.81 8.78
CA LYS A 127 -0.55 -4.20 10.18
C LYS A 127 -0.75 -5.71 10.35
N ASN A 128 -0.06 -6.27 11.35
CA ASN A 128 -0.21 -7.66 11.79
C ASN A 128 -0.02 -8.70 10.67
N CYS A 129 0.81 -8.40 9.68
CA CYS A 129 1.11 -9.28 8.55
C CYS A 129 2.38 -10.09 8.79
N GLY A 130 2.40 -11.31 8.26
CA GLY A 130 3.45 -12.29 8.50
C GLY A 130 3.30 -12.98 9.84
N TYR A 131 4.21 -13.90 10.15
CA TYR A 131 4.15 -14.63 11.42
C TYR A 131 5.51 -15.13 11.89
N ASN A 132 5.67 -15.16 13.20
CA ASN A 132 6.85 -15.74 13.82
C ASN A 132 6.63 -17.24 13.98
N VAL A 133 7.51 -18.05 13.38
CA VAL A 133 7.61 -19.48 13.72
C VAL A 133 8.67 -19.61 14.81
N ALA A 134 8.31 -20.25 15.92
CA ALA A 134 9.25 -20.57 16.98
C ALA A 134 10.44 -21.36 16.41
N GLY A 135 11.65 -20.83 16.57
CA GLY A 135 12.89 -21.43 16.04
C GLY A 135 13.32 -20.95 14.64
N SER A 136 12.55 -20.06 13.99
CA SER A 136 13.01 -19.34 12.80
C SER A 136 13.61 -17.99 13.21
N GLU A 137 14.89 -17.76 12.90
CA GLU A 137 15.57 -16.49 13.19
C GLU A 137 14.86 -15.30 12.52
N ASN A 138 14.24 -15.54 11.35
CA ASN A 138 13.66 -14.47 10.52
C ASN A 138 12.13 -14.44 10.48
N GLY A 139 11.43 -15.48 10.96
CA GLY A 139 9.97 -15.58 10.79
C GLY A 139 9.57 -15.56 9.31
N TYR A 140 8.26 -15.52 9.03
CA TYR A 140 7.76 -15.23 7.69
C TYR A 140 7.44 -13.73 7.60
N PRO A 141 8.06 -12.99 6.67
CA PRO A 141 7.78 -11.57 6.48
C PRO A 141 6.31 -11.36 6.10
N GLY A 142 5.73 -10.29 6.60
CA GLY A 142 4.40 -9.82 6.20
C GLY A 142 4.40 -9.04 4.91
N LEU A 143 5.53 -8.39 4.59
CA LEU A 143 5.75 -7.67 3.34
C LEU A 143 7.10 -8.09 2.72
N VAL A 144 7.06 -8.57 1.48
CA VAL A 144 8.24 -8.91 0.67
C VAL A 144 8.26 -8.03 -0.56
N ILE A 145 9.35 -7.29 -0.78
CA ILE A 145 9.54 -6.47 -1.98
C ILE A 145 10.81 -6.91 -2.70
N ASN A 146 10.65 -7.62 -3.80
CA ASN A 146 11.68 -7.92 -4.78
C ASN A 146 11.33 -7.15 -6.06
N ALA A 147 11.94 -5.97 -6.21
CA ALA A 147 11.67 -5.09 -7.34
C ALA A 147 12.93 -4.39 -7.83
N SER A 148 13.09 -4.25 -9.15
CA SER A 148 14.22 -3.51 -9.75
C SER A 148 14.18 -2.01 -9.46
N SER A 149 12.99 -1.48 -9.17
CA SER A 149 12.74 -0.10 -8.77
C SER A 149 11.49 -0.06 -7.92
N ALA A 150 11.61 0.46 -6.69
CA ALA A 150 10.49 0.64 -5.77
C ALA A 150 10.55 2.02 -5.12
N ASN A 151 9.41 2.71 -5.08
CA ASN A 151 9.24 3.98 -4.36
C ASN A 151 8.21 3.78 -3.25
N LEU A 152 8.66 3.93 -2.00
CA LEU A 152 7.86 3.80 -0.79
C LEU A 152 7.74 5.19 -0.17
N SER A 153 6.53 5.73 -0.05
CA SER A 153 6.30 7.06 0.51
C SER A 153 5.16 7.04 1.53
N TYR A 154 5.39 7.62 2.71
CA TYR A 154 4.37 7.65 3.77
C TYR A 154 3.77 6.26 4.04
N MET A 155 4.63 5.29 4.31
CA MET A 155 4.27 3.92 4.66
C MET A 155 4.47 3.71 6.16
N SER A 156 3.56 2.96 6.79
CA SER A 156 3.72 2.51 8.17
C SER A 156 3.68 0.97 8.21
N LEU A 157 4.62 0.35 8.90
CA LEU A 157 4.66 -1.10 9.12
C LEU A 157 4.53 -1.34 10.62
N GLN A 158 3.41 -1.92 11.04
CA GLN A 158 3.07 -2.12 12.44
C GLN A 158 2.87 -3.61 12.70
N GLU A 159 3.45 -4.12 13.78
CA GLU A 159 3.29 -5.53 14.18
C GLU A 159 3.59 -6.53 13.04
N SER A 160 4.43 -6.12 12.08
CA SER A 160 4.70 -6.84 10.83
C SER A 160 6.20 -6.85 10.57
N ARG A 161 6.73 -7.97 10.09
CA ARG A 161 8.11 -8.05 9.57
C ARG A 161 8.12 -7.75 8.08
N TRP A 162 9.20 -7.21 7.57
CA TRP A 162 9.36 -6.96 6.14
C TRP A 162 10.77 -7.32 5.66
N ILE A 163 10.89 -7.62 4.37
CA ILE A 163 12.17 -7.83 3.70
C ILE A 163 12.13 -7.20 2.31
N ALA A 164 13.23 -6.56 1.92
CA ALA A 164 13.48 -6.15 0.55
C ALA A 164 14.64 -6.99 0.00
N LEU A 165 14.48 -7.52 -1.22
CA LEU A 165 15.40 -8.45 -1.88
C LEU A 165 15.92 -7.87 -3.20
#